data_AF-A0A8T3SC63-F1
#
_entry.id   AF-A0A8T3SC63-F1
#
_cell.length_a   1.000
_cell.length_b   1.000
_cell.length_c   1.000
_cell.angle_alpha   90.00
_cell.angle_beta   90.00
_cell.angle_gamma   90.00
#
_symmetry.space_group_name_H-M   'P 1'
#
loop_
_entity.id
_entity.type
_entity.pdbx_description
1 polymer ?
#
loop_
_entity_poly.entity_id
_entity_poly.type
_entity_poly.pdbx_seq_one_letter_code
_entity_poly.pdbx_strand_id
1 'polypeptide(L)'
;LTAGLYLPIFLIAVAVFVLIEGLLIFLAFRFRRRPTDGDLPPQTHGNNLLEVGWTLIPAIIVAGLFVASMSVLFRVDARSESPAVTVDVIGFQWQWTFEYPDYTDANGEPVSLTGAGVEGPEMVLPVGETVRFRLHAQDVIHSFYVPQFFRKLDVIPGRVNQFDQVILQPGTYGGQCAEFCGLAHADMYFTVRAVERPEFEAWIAQAQEEANATPPPQPSGGVAPGEGATLAVSSISITEGFDPDVLEAPADTPITFELNNPDPAAPHNVAIRGGNPDGTDWIGEPIADPSSSATYQAPALAAGTYEFYCSVHPNMVGTLNVGN
;
A
#
# COMPACT_ATOMS: atom_id res chain seq x y z
N LEU A 1 -14.29 5.96 -18.32
CA LEU A 1 -13.42 6.02 -19.52
C LEU A 1 -12.83 4.66 -19.87
N THR A 2 -12.21 3.96 -18.91
CA THR A 2 -11.63 2.60 -19.07
C THR A 2 -12.67 1.51 -19.36
N ALA A 3 -13.85 1.56 -18.73
CA ALA A 3 -14.95 0.62 -18.97
C ALA A 3 -15.41 0.57 -20.44
N GLY A 4 -15.23 1.66 -21.19
CA GLY A 4 -15.60 1.74 -22.61
C GLY A 4 -14.69 0.92 -23.53
N LEU A 5 -13.48 0.55 -23.09
CA LEU A 5 -12.55 -0.29 -23.85
C LEU A 5 -12.70 -1.77 -23.48
N TYR A 6 -13.01 -2.06 -22.22
CA TYR A 6 -13.14 -3.44 -21.72
C TYR A 6 -14.21 -4.23 -22.49
N LEU A 7 -15.43 -3.68 -22.61
CA LEU A 7 -16.55 -4.42 -23.22
C LEU A 7 -16.30 -4.77 -24.70
N PRO A 8 -15.83 -3.84 -25.56
CA PRO A 8 -15.44 -4.19 -26.94
C PRO A 8 -14.38 -5.28 -27.01
N ILE A 9 -13.30 -5.19 -26.22
CA ILE A 9 -12.24 -6.19 -26.19
C ILE A 9 -12.80 -7.55 -25.75
N PHE A 10 -13.60 -7.56 -24.69
CA PHE A 10 -14.24 -8.76 -24.17
C PHE A 10 -15.14 -9.43 -25.23
N LEU A 11 -15.96 -8.66 -25.94
CA LEU A 11 -16.83 -9.19 -26.99
C LEU A 11 -16.04 -9.75 -28.17
N ILE A 12 -14.94 -9.10 -28.58
CA ILE A 12 -14.03 -9.64 -29.61
C ILE A 12 -13.42 -10.95 -29.14
N ALA A 13 -12.94 -11.01 -27.88
CA ALA A 13 -12.36 -12.22 -27.31
C ALA A 13 -13.38 -13.36 -27.24
N VAL A 14 -14.63 -13.09 -26.81
CA VAL A 14 -15.72 -14.07 -26.79
C VAL A 14 -16.04 -14.56 -28.20
N ALA A 15 -16.11 -13.67 -29.19
CA ALA A 15 -16.37 -14.06 -30.58
C ALA A 15 -15.27 -14.98 -31.13
N VAL A 16 -14.00 -14.66 -30.88
CA VAL A 16 -12.85 -15.50 -31.27
C VAL A 16 -12.90 -16.85 -30.53
N PHE A 17 -13.16 -16.83 -29.23
CA PHE A 17 -13.30 -18.05 -28.42
C PHE A 17 -14.39 -18.97 -28.96
N VAL A 18 -15.61 -18.45 -29.17
CA VAL A 18 -16.74 -19.22 -29.71
C VAL A 18 -16.44 -19.77 -31.11
N LEU A 19 -15.74 -19.01 -31.96
CA LEU A 19 -15.33 -19.46 -33.28
C LEU A 19 -14.35 -20.64 -33.20
N ILE A 20 -13.30 -20.51 -32.38
CA ILE A 20 -12.26 -21.53 -32.24
C ILE A 20 -12.85 -22.79 -31.58
N GLU A 21 -13.51 -22.64 -30.44
CA GLU A 21 -14.12 -23.77 -29.74
C GLU A 21 -15.21 -24.44 -30.58
N GLY A 22 -16.07 -23.65 -31.24
CA GLY A 22 -17.08 -24.17 -32.16
C GLY A 22 -16.47 -24.97 -33.30
N LEU A 23 -15.38 -24.49 -33.90
CA LEU A 23 -14.64 -25.22 -34.94
C LEU A 23 -14.01 -26.49 -34.37
N LEU A 24 -13.34 -26.44 -33.22
CA LEU A 24 -12.73 -27.62 -32.60
C LEU A 24 -13.77 -28.70 -32.26
N ILE A 25 -14.90 -28.30 -31.67
CA ILE A 25 -16.03 -29.18 -31.38
C ILE A 25 -16.59 -29.77 -32.68
N PHE A 26 -16.82 -28.94 -33.70
CA PHE A 26 -17.27 -29.40 -35.01
C PHE A 26 -16.31 -30.43 -35.60
N LEU A 27 -15.00 -30.15 -35.59
CA LEU A 27 -13.98 -31.05 -36.11
C LEU A 27 -13.94 -32.37 -35.33
N ALA A 28 -14.00 -32.30 -34.00
CA ALA A 28 -14.02 -33.46 -33.11
C ALA A 28 -15.23 -34.37 -33.37
N PHE A 29 -16.41 -33.81 -33.66
CA PHE A 29 -17.60 -34.60 -34.00
C PHE A 29 -17.61 -35.09 -35.45
N ARG A 30 -17.27 -34.22 -36.39
CA ARG A 30 -17.38 -34.47 -37.84
C ARG A 30 -16.30 -35.40 -38.36
N PHE A 31 -15.09 -35.33 -37.80
CA PHE A 31 -13.92 -36.11 -38.22
C PHE A 31 -13.50 -37.16 -37.19
N ARG A 32 -14.38 -37.48 -36.22
CA ARG A 32 -14.19 -38.61 -35.30
C ARG A 32 -14.06 -39.93 -36.07
N ARG A 33 -13.03 -40.72 -35.76
CA ARG A 33 -12.87 -42.07 -36.30
C ARG A 33 -14.03 -42.98 -35.90
N ARG A 34 -14.63 -43.65 -36.89
CA ARG A 34 -15.67 -44.65 -36.70
C ARG A 34 -15.10 -46.06 -36.95
N PRO A 35 -15.74 -47.11 -36.41
CA PRO A 35 -15.30 -48.49 -36.63
C PRO A 35 -15.25 -48.90 -38.11
N THR A 36 -16.02 -48.23 -38.96
CA THR A 36 -16.10 -48.46 -40.41
C THR A 36 -14.99 -47.78 -41.21
N ASP A 37 -14.16 -46.94 -40.59
CA ASP A 37 -13.14 -46.14 -41.27
C ASP A 37 -11.82 -46.93 -41.39
N GLY A 38 -11.61 -47.53 -42.57
CA GLY A 38 -10.44 -48.35 -42.89
C GLY A 38 -9.30 -47.61 -43.62
N ASP A 39 -9.61 -46.50 -44.31
CA ASP A 39 -8.66 -45.76 -45.12
C ASP A 39 -8.01 -44.59 -44.36
N LEU A 40 -6.80 -44.21 -44.77
CA LEU A 40 -6.10 -43.03 -44.25
C LEU A 40 -6.72 -41.73 -44.80
N PRO A 41 -6.75 -40.63 -44.01
CA PRO A 41 -7.26 -39.34 -44.49
C PRO A 41 -6.37 -38.76 -45.61
N PRO A 42 -6.92 -37.93 -46.51
CA PRO A 42 -6.16 -37.24 -47.55
C PRO A 42 -4.99 -36.45 -46.96
N GLN A 43 -3.79 -36.61 -47.55
CA GLN A 43 -2.60 -35.87 -47.15
C GLN A 43 -2.51 -34.57 -47.97
N THR A 44 -2.77 -33.43 -47.33
CA THR A 44 -2.70 -32.11 -47.97
C THR A 44 -1.57 -31.29 -47.35
N HIS A 45 -0.78 -30.60 -48.19
CA HIS A 45 0.42 -29.88 -47.74
C HIS A 45 0.24 -28.38 -47.41
N GLY A 46 -0.97 -27.82 -47.53
CA GLY A 46 -1.25 -26.45 -47.10
C GLY A 46 -2.22 -25.70 -48.00
N ASN A 47 -2.47 -24.44 -47.65
CA ASN A 47 -3.27 -23.51 -48.46
C ASN A 47 -2.81 -22.09 -48.17
N ASN A 48 -1.94 -21.56 -49.04
CA ASN A 48 -1.35 -20.22 -48.90
C ASN A 48 -2.40 -19.11 -48.70
N LEU A 49 -3.58 -19.21 -49.32
CA LEU A 49 -4.62 -18.18 -49.17
C LEU A 49 -5.24 -18.21 -47.77
N LEU A 50 -5.49 -19.41 -47.23
CA LEU A 50 -5.96 -19.54 -45.84
C LEU A 50 -4.87 -19.08 -44.86
N GLU A 51 -3.62 -19.46 -45.13
CA GLU A 51 -2.44 -19.07 -44.33
C GLU A 51 -2.28 -17.56 -44.23
N VAL A 52 -2.39 -16.85 -45.35
CA VAL A 52 -2.39 -15.39 -45.38
C VAL A 52 -3.60 -14.83 -44.62
N GLY A 53 -4.78 -15.42 -44.80
CA GLY A 53 -6.01 -14.98 -44.15
C GLY A 53 -5.92 -15.01 -42.62
N TRP A 54 -5.57 -16.16 -42.02
CA TRP A 54 -5.48 -16.28 -40.57
C TRP A 54 -4.26 -15.59 -39.97
N THR A 55 -3.31 -15.13 -40.78
CA THR A 55 -2.17 -14.32 -40.32
C THR A 55 -2.55 -12.84 -40.31
N LEU A 56 -3.13 -12.35 -41.41
CA LEU A 56 -3.49 -10.94 -41.55
C LEU A 56 -4.68 -10.53 -40.68
N ILE A 57 -5.70 -11.39 -40.53
CA ILE A 57 -6.89 -11.04 -39.75
C ILE A 57 -6.53 -10.75 -38.28
N PRO A 58 -5.82 -11.63 -37.53
CA PRO A 58 -5.39 -11.32 -36.17
C PRO A 58 -4.46 -10.10 -36.09
N ALA A 59 -3.54 -9.95 -37.06
CA ALA A 59 -2.64 -8.81 -37.08
C ALA A 59 -3.39 -7.47 -37.19
N ILE A 60 -4.41 -7.40 -38.05
CA ILE A 60 -5.27 -6.21 -38.20
C ILE A 60 -6.10 -5.96 -36.93
N ILE A 61 -6.65 -7.01 -36.31
CA ILE A 61 -7.40 -6.89 -35.05
C ILE A 61 -6.49 -6.28 -33.97
N VAL A 62 -5.28 -6.84 -33.78
CA VAL A 62 -4.32 -6.34 -32.79
C VAL A 62 -3.91 -4.90 -33.08
N ALA A 63 -3.66 -4.54 -34.35
CA ALA A 63 -3.33 -3.17 -34.72
C ALA A 63 -4.45 -2.17 -34.38
N GLY A 64 -5.72 -2.55 -34.63
CA GLY A 64 -6.88 -1.74 -34.25
C GLY A 64 -7.02 -1.58 -32.74
N LEU A 65 -6.87 -2.66 -31.98
CA LEU A 65 -6.90 -2.64 -30.52
C LEU A 65 -5.76 -1.80 -29.93
N PHE A 66 -4.56 -1.85 -30.51
CA PHE A 66 -3.44 -1.02 -30.10
C PHE A 66 -3.73 0.48 -30.23
N VAL A 67 -4.25 0.93 -31.38
CA VAL A 67 -4.60 2.35 -31.59
C VAL A 67 -5.66 2.83 -30.61
N ALA A 68 -6.70 2.00 -30.39
CA ALA A 68 -7.75 2.31 -29.41
C ALA A 68 -7.19 2.41 -27.98
N SER A 69 -6.32 1.46 -27.60
CA SER A 69 -5.72 1.40 -26.26
C SER A 69 -4.80 2.59 -26.01
N MET A 70 -3.94 2.93 -26.97
CA MET A 70 -3.04 4.08 -26.89
C MET A 70 -3.80 5.41 -26.76
N SER A 71 -4.92 5.54 -27.48
CA SER A 71 -5.78 6.73 -27.40
C SER A 71 -6.41 6.91 -26.02
N VAL A 72 -6.78 5.80 -25.36
CA VAL A 72 -7.30 5.82 -23.98
C VAL A 72 -6.16 6.12 -23.00
N LEU A 73 -5.00 5.50 -23.16
CA LEU A 73 -3.83 5.71 -22.31
C LEU A 73 -3.45 7.19 -22.24
N PHE A 74 -3.32 7.87 -23.38
CA PHE A 74 -2.97 9.29 -23.40
C PHE A 74 -3.99 10.20 -22.70
N ARG A 75 -5.27 9.81 -22.65
CA ARG A 75 -6.30 10.56 -21.91
C ARG A 75 -6.24 10.30 -20.41
N VAL A 76 -5.91 9.07 -20.02
CA VAL A 76 -5.83 8.63 -18.63
C VAL A 76 -4.54 9.13 -17.96
N ASP A 77 -3.46 9.31 -18.71
CA ASP A 77 -2.18 9.84 -18.21
C ASP A 77 -2.00 11.34 -18.43
N ALA A 78 -2.98 11.98 -19.08
CA ALA A 78 -3.02 13.43 -19.18
C ALA A 78 -3.07 14.04 -17.79
N ARG A 79 -2.26 15.07 -17.58
CA ARG A 79 -2.06 15.74 -16.30
C ARG A 79 -2.37 17.22 -16.45
N SER A 80 -3.12 17.76 -15.50
CA SER A 80 -3.39 19.19 -15.36
C SER A 80 -2.11 19.94 -14.98
N GLU A 81 -1.91 21.14 -15.52
CA GLU A 81 -0.84 22.01 -15.01
C GLU A 81 -1.16 22.56 -13.62
N SER A 82 -2.46 22.65 -13.29
CA SER A 82 -2.98 23.17 -12.03
C SER A 82 -3.99 22.17 -11.42
N PRO A 83 -3.55 21.17 -10.65
CA PRO A 83 -4.46 20.35 -9.84
C PRO A 83 -5.06 21.20 -8.71
N ALA A 84 -6.28 20.85 -8.29
CA ALA A 84 -6.97 21.58 -7.21
C ALA A 84 -6.55 21.11 -5.81
N VAL A 85 -6.11 19.85 -5.70
CA VAL A 85 -5.53 19.26 -4.49
C VAL A 85 -4.38 18.36 -4.91
N THR A 86 -3.27 18.44 -4.21
CA THR A 86 -2.17 17.47 -4.31
C THR A 86 -2.17 16.59 -3.06
N VAL A 87 -2.00 15.28 -3.24
CA VAL A 87 -1.79 14.31 -2.15
C VAL A 87 -0.53 13.51 -2.43
N ASP A 88 0.35 13.45 -1.44
CA ASP A 88 1.48 12.54 -1.45
C ASP A 88 1.06 11.23 -0.79
N VAL A 89 1.19 10.15 -1.56
CA VAL A 89 0.91 8.79 -1.13
C VAL A 89 2.23 8.11 -0.82
N ILE A 90 2.46 7.86 0.45
CA ILE A 90 3.70 7.30 0.96
C ILE A 90 3.45 5.87 1.42
N GLY A 91 4.16 4.92 0.81
CA GLY A 91 4.10 3.51 1.19
C GLY A 91 5.34 3.10 1.99
N PHE A 92 5.13 2.39 3.09
CA PHE A 92 6.18 1.72 3.86
C PHE A 92 5.62 0.49 4.58
N GLN A 93 6.46 -0.40 5.10
CA GLN A 93 6.07 -1.69 5.66
C GLN A 93 5.44 -1.48 7.06
N TRP A 94 4.17 -1.80 7.29
CA TRP A 94 3.07 -2.06 6.34
C TRP A 94 1.94 -1.05 6.60
N GLN A 95 2.21 0.20 6.22
CA GLN A 95 1.46 1.40 6.53
C GLN A 95 1.40 2.34 5.32
N TRP A 96 0.34 3.15 5.28
CA TRP A 96 0.21 4.25 4.35
C TRP A 96 0.33 5.57 5.11
N THR A 97 0.94 6.57 4.48
CA THR A 97 0.81 7.97 4.88
C THR A 97 0.27 8.78 3.72
N PHE A 98 -0.71 9.63 3.99
CA PHE A 98 -1.25 10.60 3.04
C PHE A 98 -0.93 12.01 3.50
N GLU A 99 -0.12 12.72 2.73
CA GLU A 99 0.23 14.12 3.04
C GLU A 99 -0.44 15.08 2.07
N TYR A 100 -0.87 16.23 2.61
CA TYR A 100 -1.50 17.31 1.87
C TYR A 100 -0.54 18.50 1.82
N PRO A 101 0.45 18.52 0.91
CA PRO A 101 1.56 19.49 0.92
C PRO A 101 1.13 20.95 0.79
N ASP A 102 -0.04 21.21 0.22
CA ASP A 102 -0.59 22.56 0.07
C ASP A 102 -1.27 23.08 1.36
N TYR A 103 -1.40 22.23 2.38
CA TYR A 103 -2.07 22.51 3.65
C TYR A 103 -1.12 22.18 4.80
N THR A 104 -0.59 23.19 5.45
CA THR A 104 0.42 23.01 6.51
C THR A 104 -0.11 23.33 7.89
N ASP A 105 0.54 22.78 8.89
CA ASP A 105 0.42 23.20 10.28
C ASP A 105 1.13 24.57 10.51
N ALA A 106 1.22 25.01 11.76
CA ALA A 106 1.82 26.26 12.20
C ALA A 106 3.35 26.25 12.10
N ASN A 107 3.96 25.05 12.00
CA ASN A 107 5.39 24.85 11.84
C ASN A 107 5.80 24.80 10.36
N GLY A 108 4.81 24.71 9.45
CA GLY A 108 5.02 24.60 8.01
C GLY A 108 5.12 23.16 7.52
N GLU A 109 4.81 22.17 8.36
CA GLU A 109 4.78 20.77 7.99
C GLU A 109 3.42 20.39 7.35
N PRO A 110 3.37 19.52 6.33
CA PRO A 110 2.13 19.10 5.71
C PRO A 110 1.18 18.42 6.69
N VAL A 111 -0.13 18.62 6.52
CA VAL A 111 -1.13 17.76 7.16
C VAL A 111 -0.92 16.33 6.66
N SER A 112 -0.79 15.40 7.61
CA SER A 112 -0.40 14.02 7.35
C SER A 112 -1.31 13.03 8.07
N LEU A 113 -1.71 11.96 7.37
CA LEU A 113 -2.58 10.90 7.89
C LEU A 113 -1.87 9.56 7.72
N THR A 114 -1.43 8.98 8.83
CA THR A 114 -0.73 7.69 8.85
C THR A 114 -1.61 6.61 9.44
N GLY A 115 -1.62 5.43 8.83
CA GLY A 115 -2.38 4.30 9.33
C GLY A 115 -1.84 2.97 8.83
N ALA A 116 -2.13 1.92 9.58
CA ALA A 116 -1.64 0.56 9.36
C ALA A 116 -2.77 -0.47 9.44
N GLY A 117 -2.52 -1.65 8.88
CA GLY A 117 -3.46 -2.77 8.99
C GLY A 117 -4.77 -2.56 8.24
N VAL A 118 -5.76 -3.39 8.60
CA VAL A 118 -7.04 -3.51 7.87
C VAL A 118 -7.92 -2.27 7.90
N GLU A 119 -7.81 -1.47 8.96
CA GLU A 119 -8.51 -0.18 9.05
C GLU A 119 -7.82 0.86 8.16
N GLY A 120 -6.49 0.92 8.23
CA GLY A 120 -5.68 1.86 7.46
C GLY A 120 -6.01 3.34 7.73
N PRO A 121 -5.36 4.27 7.04
CA PRO A 121 -5.73 5.68 7.07
C PRO A 121 -6.88 5.98 6.12
N GLU A 122 -7.70 6.98 6.46
CA GLU A 122 -8.72 7.56 5.57
C GLU A 122 -8.20 8.88 4.99
N MET A 123 -8.01 8.96 3.68
CA MET A 123 -7.81 10.25 2.99
C MET A 123 -9.16 10.86 2.61
N VAL A 124 -9.26 12.19 2.63
CA VAL A 124 -10.45 12.92 2.22
C VAL A 124 -10.15 13.78 1.00
N LEU A 125 -11.05 13.79 0.02
CA LEU A 125 -10.84 14.47 -1.28
C LEU A 125 -12.11 15.16 -1.79
N PRO A 126 -11.99 16.31 -2.49
CA PRO A 126 -13.15 16.96 -3.10
C PRO A 126 -13.61 16.23 -4.38
N VAL A 127 -14.93 16.12 -4.56
CA VAL A 127 -15.54 15.61 -5.80
C VAL A 127 -15.58 16.67 -6.89
N GLY A 128 -15.67 16.24 -8.15
CA GLY A 128 -15.81 17.12 -9.32
C GLY A 128 -14.52 17.83 -9.73
N GLU A 129 -13.41 17.44 -9.12
CA GLU A 129 -12.25 18.30 -8.98
C GLU A 129 -10.96 17.48 -9.24
N THR A 130 -9.95 18.09 -9.87
CA THR A 130 -8.72 17.35 -10.24
C THR A 130 -7.80 17.20 -9.03
N VAL A 131 -7.59 15.97 -8.60
CA VAL A 131 -6.63 15.61 -7.55
C VAL A 131 -5.37 15.03 -8.19
N ARG A 132 -4.21 15.57 -7.82
CA ARG A 132 -2.90 14.99 -8.16
C ARG A 132 -2.44 14.07 -7.05
N PHE A 133 -2.13 12.83 -7.40
CA PHE A 133 -1.46 11.89 -6.53
C PHE A 133 0.01 11.79 -6.89
N ARG A 134 0.92 11.98 -5.92
CA ARG A 134 2.35 11.73 -6.07
C ARG A 134 2.74 10.56 -5.17
N LEU A 135 3.27 9.50 -5.74
CA LEU A 135 3.50 8.24 -5.04
C LEU A 135 4.99 7.99 -4.90
N HIS A 136 5.43 7.76 -3.68
CA HIS A 136 6.80 7.38 -3.37
C HIS A 136 6.84 6.45 -2.15
N ALA A 137 7.80 5.52 -2.13
CA ALA A 137 7.95 4.59 -1.01
C ALA A 137 9.21 4.91 -0.21
N GLN A 138 9.18 4.60 1.09
CA GLN A 138 10.35 4.75 1.96
C GLN A 138 11.26 3.52 1.96
N ASP A 139 10.72 2.33 1.66
CA ASP A 139 11.44 1.06 1.84
C ASP A 139 11.46 0.14 0.61
N VAL A 140 10.39 -0.63 0.38
CA VAL A 140 10.19 -1.61 -0.68
C VAL A 140 9.13 -1.11 -1.66
N ILE A 141 8.90 -1.87 -2.73
CA ILE A 141 7.86 -1.53 -3.69
C ILE A 141 6.49 -1.86 -3.10
N HIS A 142 5.57 -0.90 -3.18
CA HIS A 142 4.14 -1.08 -2.92
C HIS A 142 3.35 -0.72 -4.18
N SER A 143 2.02 -0.83 -4.15
CA SER A 143 1.21 -0.31 -5.25
C SER A 143 -0.11 0.24 -4.75
N PHE A 144 -0.35 1.51 -5.05
CA PHE A 144 -1.58 2.20 -4.68
C PHE A 144 -2.68 1.80 -5.64
N TYR A 145 -3.72 1.15 -5.12
CA TYR A 145 -4.82 0.66 -5.92
C TYR A 145 -6.18 1.02 -5.32
N VAL A 146 -6.98 1.76 -6.10
CA VAL A 146 -8.40 2.00 -5.81
C VAL A 146 -9.23 1.42 -6.96
N PRO A 147 -9.84 0.22 -6.79
CA PRO A 147 -10.53 -0.48 -7.87
C PRO A 147 -11.62 0.36 -8.56
N GLN A 148 -12.42 1.07 -7.77
CA GLN A 148 -13.53 1.90 -8.26
C GLN A 148 -13.05 3.08 -9.11
N PHE A 149 -11.80 3.51 -8.96
CA PHE A 149 -11.20 4.57 -9.78
C PHE A 149 -10.58 4.00 -11.07
N PHE A 150 -10.50 2.67 -11.21
CA PHE A 150 -9.71 2.00 -12.25
C PHE A 150 -8.27 2.51 -12.29
N ARG A 151 -7.71 2.85 -11.13
CA ARG A 151 -6.35 3.39 -11.00
C ARG A 151 -5.52 2.50 -10.09
N LYS A 152 -4.47 1.94 -10.67
CA LYS A 152 -3.37 1.26 -9.98
C LYS A 152 -2.06 1.91 -10.46
N LEU A 153 -1.21 2.32 -9.53
CA LEU A 153 0.16 2.75 -9.88
C LEU A 153 1.12 2.41 -8.75
N ASP A 154 2.27 1.86 -9.13
CA ASP A 154 3.26 1.40 -8.17
C ASP A 154 3.91 2.56 -7.42
N VAL A 155 4.25 2.30 -6.16
CA VAL A 155 4.87 3.22 -5.22
C VAL A 155 6.28 2.69 -5.01
N ILE A 156 7.27 3.38 -5.58
CA ILE A 156 8.61 2.81 -5.81
C ILE A 156 9.66 3.62 -5.05
N PRO A 157 10.54 2.98 -4.26
CA PRO A 157 11.64 3.69 -3.59
C PRO A 157 12.54 4.40 -4.60
N GLY A 158 12.90 5.66 -4.30
CA GLY A 158 13.76 6.46 -5.17
C GLY A 158 13.10 6.96 -6.47
N ARG A 159 11.80 6.75 -6.67
CA ARG A 159 11.06 7.25 -7.83
C ARG A 159 9.69 7.79 -7.44
N VAL A 160 9.44 9.05 -7.77
CA VAL A 160 8.10 9.65 -7.65
C VAL A 160 7.28 9.30 -8.89
N ASN A 161 6.29 8.44 -8.71
CA ASN A 161 5.22 8.24 -9.70
C ASN A 161 4.12 9.27 -9.47
N GLN A 162 3.36 9.62 -10.52
CA GLN A 162 2.27 10.58 -10.35
C GLN A 162 1.17 10.40 -11.38
N PHE A 163 -0.05 10.72 -10.98
CA PHE A 163 -1.21 10.76 -11.86
C PHE A 163 -2.25 11.76 -11.36
N ASP A 164 -3.16 12.13 -12.27
CA ASP A 164 -4.32 12.94 -11.92
C ASP A 164 -5.59 12.08 -11.96
N GLN A 165 -6.50 12.35 -11.04
CA GLN A 165 -7.78 11.68 -10.93
C GLN A 165 -8.87 12.70 -10.57
N VAL A 166 -10.00 12.59 -11.26
CA VAL A 166 -11.24 13.32 -10.91
C VAL A 166 -12.21 12.32 -10.32
N ILE A 167 -12.68 12.56 -9.10
CA ILE A 167 -13.68 11.72 -8.43
C ILE A 167 -15.05 12.34 -8.68
N LEU A 168 -15.95 11.59 -9.33
CA LEU A 168 -17.19 12.17 -9.87
C LEU A 168 -18.38 12.09 -8.93
N GLN A 169 -18.32 11.28 -7.88
CA GLN A 169 -19.45 11.03 -6.99
C GLN A 169 -18.95 11.05 -5.54
N PRO A 170 -19.70 11.64 -4.60
CA PRO A 170 -19.41 11.51 -3.18
C PRO A 170 -19.53 10.06 -2.72
N GLY A 171 -18.77 9.71 -1.68
CA GLY A 171 -18.81 8.40 -1.05
C GLY A 171 -17.45 7.93 -0.55
N THR A 172 -17.44 6.76 0.08
CA THR A 172 -16.21 6.14 0.58
C THR A 172 -15.78 5.01 -0.35
N TYR A 173 -14.52 5.01 -0.75
CA TYR A 173 -13.92 4.03 -1.65
C TYR A 173 -12.78 3.31 -0.93
N GLY A 174 -12.79 1.99 -0.96
CA GLY A 174 -11.70 1.18 -0.40
C GLY A 174 -10.49 1.16 -1.33
N GLY A 175 -9.30 1.22 -0.74
CA GLY A 175 -8.04 1.03 -1.40
C GLY A 175 -7.16 0.00 -0.68
N GLN A 176 -6.20 -0.56 -1.41
CA GLN A 176 -5.32 -1.61 -0.91
C GLN A 176 -3.96 -1.56 -1.58
N CYS A 177 -2.96 -2.15 -0.92
CA CYS A 177 -1.69 -2.47 -1.56
C CYS A 177 -1.88 -3.58 -2.61
N ALA A 178 -1.36 -3.37 -3.81
CA ALA A 178 -1.52 -4.29 -4.95
C ALA A 178 -0.19 -4.80 -5.54
N GLU A 179 0.91 -4.68 -4.78
CA GLU A 179 2.24 -5.24 -5.11
C GLU A 179 2.84 -5.85 -3.84
N PHE A 180 3.35 -7.08 -3.93
CA PHE A 180 3.80 -7.82 -2.75
C PHE A 180 4.94 -7.07 -2.03
N CYS A 181 4.67 -6.63 -0.79
CA CYS A 181 5.56 -5.80 -0.01
C CYS A 181 5.99 -6.42 1.33
N GLY A 182 5.76 -7.72 1.54
CA GLY A 182 6.19 -8.45 2.74
C GLY A 182 5.05 -9.14 3.49
N LEU A 183 5.31 -9.51 4.76
CA LEU A 183 4.45 -10.39 5.55
C LEU A 183 3.03 -9.86 5.76
N ALA A 184 2.87 -8.55 6.04
CA ALA A 184 1.54 -7.94 6.19
C ALA A 184 1.03 -7.25 4.91
N HIS A 185 1.52 -7.66 3.74
CA HIS A 185 1.06 -7.13 2.44
C HIS A 185 -0.46 -7.18 2.28
N ALA A 186 -1.08 -8.28 2.68
CA ALA A 186 -2.52 -8.52 2.53
C ALA A 186 -3.38 -7.65 3.45
N ASP A 187 -2.79 -7.04 4.50
CA ASP A 187 -3.47 -6.23 5.50
C ASP A 187 -3.22 -4.73 5.29
N MET A 188 -2.65 -4.34 4.16
CA MET A 188 -2.22 -2.96 3.93
C MET A 188 -3.30 -2.14 3.19
N TYR A 189 -4.38 -1.82 3.91
CA TYR A 189 -5.56 -1.13 3.38
C TYR A 189 -5.54 0.38 3.66
N PHE A 190 -6.44 1.10 2.99
CA PHE A 190 -6.76 2.50 3.24
C PHE A 190 -8.15 2.82 2.68
N THR A 191 -8.68 3.99 3.03
CA THR A 191 -9.96 4.46 2.49
C THR A 191 -9.85 5.86 1.89
N VAL A 192 -10.71 6.14 0.92
CA VAL A 192 -10.84 7.45 0.26
C VAL A 192 -12.26 7.95 0.47
N ARG A 193 -12.44 8.98 1.28
CA ARG A 193 -13.73 9.65 1.45
C ARG A 193 -13.82 10.85 0.53
N ALA A 194 -14.63 10.73 -0.52
CA ALA A 194 -14.89 11.79 -1.47
C ALA A 194 -16.10 12.61 -1.03
N VAL A 195 -15.91 13.92 -0.90
CA VAL A 195 -16.89 14.85 -0.32
C VAL A 195 -17.05 16.10 -1.17
N GLU A 196 -18.08 16.88 -0.92
CA GLU A 196 -18.24 18.19 -1.55
C GLU A 196 -17.17 19.18 -1.06
N ARG A 197 -16.82 20.15 -1.91
CA ARG A 197 -15.76 21.13 -1.63
C ARG A 197 -15.86 21.81 -0.24
N PRO A 198 -17.03 22.29 0.24
CA PRO A 198 -17.13 22.90 1.56
C PRO A 198 -16.86 21.93 2.72
N GLU A 199 -17.21 20.65 2.56
CA GLU A 199 -16.93 19.62 3.58
C GLU A 199 -15.44 19.28 3.61
N PHE A 200 -14.79 19.21 2.43
CA PHE A 200 -13.33 19.06 2.37
C PHE A 200 -12.61 20.24 3.04
N GLU A 201 -13.05 21.48 2.78
CA GLU A 201 -12.47 22.68 3.40
C GLU A 201 -12.65 22.68 4.92
N ALA A 202 -13.83 22.30 5.42
CA ALA A 202 -14.07 22.17 6.85
C ALA A 202 -13.18 21.08 7.48
N TRP A 203 -13.07 19.93 6.82
CA TRP A 203 -12.26 18.81 7.28
C TRP A 203 -10.76 19.16 7.32
N ILE A 204 -10.22 19.77 6.26
CA ILE A 204 -8.78 20.10 6.22
C ILE A 204 -8.43 21.20 7.22
N ALA A 205 -9.32 22.17 7.44
CA ALA A 205 -9.14 23.18 8.48
C ALA A 205 -9.10 22.55 9.88
N GLN A 206 -9.99 21.60 10.17
CA GLN A 206 -9.96 20.84 11.42
C GLN A 206 -8.67 20.02 11.55
N ALA A 207 -8.25 19.32 10.49
CA ALA A 207 -7.01 18.55 10.49
C ALA A 207 -5.77 19.43 10.75
N GLN A 208 -5.74 20.65 10.20
CA GLN A 208 -4.70 21.63 10.51
C GLN A 208 -4.74 22.07 11.99
N GLU A 209 -5.92 22.30 12.56
CA GLU A 209 -6.05 22.61 13.99
C GLU A 209 -5.57 21.48 14.90
N GLU A 210 -5.90 20.23 14.57
CA GLU A 210 -5.45 19.04 15.30
C GLU A 210 -3.93 18.84 15.17
N ALA A 211 -3.36 19.06 13.99
CA ALA A 211 -1.91 19.07 13.80
C ALA A 211 -1.23 20.18 14.64
N ASN A 212 -1.83 21.37 14.71
CA ASN A 212 -1.33 22.50 15.51
C ASN A 212 -1.43 22.29 17.03
N ALA A 213 -2.42 21.52 17.47
CA ALA A 213 -2.60 21.18 18.88
C ALA A 213 -1.58 20.14 19.38
N THR A 214 -0.88 19.48 18.44
CA THR A 214 0.23 18.56 18.72
C THR A 214 1.52 19.39 18.74
N PRO A 215 2.29 19.45 19.86
CA PRO A 215 3.48 20.30 19.94
C PRO A 215 4.52 19.96 18.86
N PRO A 216 5.27 20.95 18.33
CA PRO A 216 6.33 20.67 17.37
C PRO A 216 7.36 19.70 17.98
N PRO A 217 7.91 18.75 17.21
CA PRO A 217 9.05 17.96 17.65
C PRO A 217 10.18 18.91 18.07
N GLN A 218 10.61 18.80 19.32
CA GLN A 218 11.76 19.54 19.80
C GLN A 218 12.99 19.13 18.95
N PRO A 219 13.89 20.05 18.54
CA PRO A 219 15.01 19.71 17.69
C PRO A 219 15.80 18.56 18.32
N SER A 220 15.98 17.46 17.59
CA SER A 220 16.79 16.34 18.05
C SER A 220 18.22 16.82 18.22
N GLY A 221 18.58 17.20 19.45
CA GLY A 221 19.96 17.43 19.82
C GLY A 221 20.70 16.12 19.66
N GLY A 222 21.55 16.03 18.64
CA GLY A 222 22.57 14.99 18.62
C GLY A 222 23.44 15.14 19.87
N VAL A 223 23.37 14.17 20.78
CA VAL A 223 24.28 14.09 21.92
C VAL A 223 24.85 12.68 22.01
N ALA A 224 26.17 12.65 22.15
CA ALA A 224 27.07 11.51 22.26
C ALA A 224 26.64 10.51 23.37
N PRO A 225 27.11 9.24 23.31
CA PRO A 225 26.68 8.20 24.25
C PRO A 225 27.15 8.50 25.68
N GLY A 226 26.21 8.85 26.54
CA GLY A 226 26.33 8.73 28.00
C GLY A 226 25.67 7.42 28.45
N GLU A 227 26.09 6.88 29.59
CA GLU A 227 25.57 5.63 30.18
C GLU A 227 24.04 5.65 30.29
N GLY A 228 23.36 5.05 29.30
CA GLY A 228 21.93 4.82 29.30
C GLY A 228 21.55 3.64 30.19
N ALA A 229 20.27 3.54 30.55
CA ALA A 229 19.76 2.39 31.28
C ALA A 229 19.51 1.23 30.32
N THR A 230 20.12 0.06 30.59
CA THR A 230 19.89 -1.15 29.80
C THR A 230 18.78 -2.00 30.41
N LEU A 231 17.75 -2.30 29.63
CA LEU A 231 16.60 -3.13 29.99
C LEU A 231 16.59 -4.39 29.15
N ALA A 232 16.69 -5.56 29.78
CA ALA A 232 16.54 -6.84 29.09
C ALA A 232 15.07 -7.26 29.08
N VAL A 233 14.56 -7.67 27.92
CA VAL A 233 13.18 -8.12 27.74
C VAL A 233 13.13 -9.26 26.71
N SER A 234 12.26 -10.24 26.92
CA SER A 234 12.02 -11.33 25.97
C SER A 234 10.62 -11.23 25.35
N SER A 235 10.51 -11.41 24.04
CA SER A 235 9.21 -11.53 23.35
C SER A 235 8.86 -13.01 23.17
N ILE A 236 8.17 -13.60 24.15
CA ILE A 236 8.03 -15.06 24.24
C ILE A 236 7.14 -15.61 23.12
N SER A 237 5.94 -15.05 22.95
CA SER A 237 5.00 -15.37 21.88
C SER A 237 3.84 -14.37 21.85
N ILE A 238 3.03 -14.36 20.79
CA ILE A 238 1.79 -13.57 20.73
C ILE A 238 0.81 -13.87 21.90
N THR A 239 0.86 -15.09 22.47
CA THR A 239 -0.03 -15.51 23.56
C THR A 239 0.53 -15.23 24.95
N GLU A 240 1.85 -15.31 25.11
CA GLU A 240 2.52 -15.13 26.41
C GLU A 240 3.04 -13.70 26.62
N GLY A 241 3.22 -12.94 25.54
CA GLY A 241 3.63 -11.55 25.57
C GLY A 241 5.11 -11.35 25.89
N PHE A 242 5.41 -10.25 26.59
CA PHE A 242 6.76 -9.90 27.01
C PHE A 242 7.09 -10.50 28.38
N ASP A 243 8.35 -10.86 28.59
CA ASP A 243 8.90 -11.26 29.90
C ASP A 243 10.23 -10.54 30.17
N PRO A 244 10.30 -9.67 31.20
CA PRO A 244 9.19 -9.27 32.06
C PRO A 244 8.16 -8.39 31.30
N ASP A 245 6.91 -8.43 31.75
CA ASP A 245 5.83 -7.56 31.25
C ASP A 245 5.81 -6.18 31.93
N VAL A 246 6.64 -5.98 32.95
CA VAL A 246 6.89 -4.70 33.62
C VAL A 246 8.39 -4.40 33.64
N LEU A 247 8.75 -3.21 33.16
CA LEU A 247 10.12 -2.70 33.10
C LEU A 247 10.24 -1.39 33.89
N GLU A 248 11.42 -1.16 34.48
CA GLU A 248 11.72 0.02 35.29
C GLU A 248 12.94 0.74 34.71
N ALA A 249 12.82 2.05 34.46
CA ALA A 249 13.89 2.86 33.90
C ALA A 249 14.04 4.21 34.64
N PRO A 250 15.27 4.75 34.73
CA PRO A 250 15.49 6.10 35.23
C PRO A 250 14.89 7.14 34.29
N ALA A 251 14.27 8.16 34.87
CA ALA A 251 13.80 9.32 34.11
C ALA A 251 14.95 10.10 33.46
N ASP A 252 14.64 10.78 32.36
CA ASP A 252 15.51 11.71 31.63
C ASP A 252 16.85 11.09 31.17
N THR A 253 16.89 9.77 31.03
CA THR A 253 18.07 9.00 30.61
C THR A 253 17.72 8.15 29.38
N PRO A 254 18.57 8.10 28.34
CA PRO A 254 18.36 7.20 27.21
C PRO A 254 18.22 5.74 27.65
N ILE A 255 17.29 5.02 27.01
CA ILE A 255 16.98 3.63 27.37
C ILE A 255 17.48 2.71 26.27
N THR A 256 18.31 1.74 26.64
CA THR A 256 18.73 0.65 25.75
C THR A 256 17.88 -0.58 26.03
N PHE A 257 17.08 -1.04 25.07
CA PHE A 257 16.40 -2.33 25.17
C PHE A 257 17.27 -3.44 24.59
N GLU A 258 17.52 -4.49 25.34
CA GLU A 258 18.07 -5.75 24.86
C GLU A 258 16.92 -6.75 24.70
N LEU A 259 16.36 -6.81 23.49
CA LEU A 259 15.27 -7.74 23.17
C LEU A 259 15.83 -9.10 22.77
N ASN A 260 15.39 -10.14 23.46
CA ASN A 260 15.57 -11.54 23.05
C ASN A 260 14.25 -12.05 22.46
N ASN A 261 14.23 -12.47 21.19
CA ASN A 261 13.04 -13.06 20.58
C ASN A 261 13.21 -14.58 20.46
N PRO A 262 12.81 -15.39 21.46
CA PRO A 262 12.87 -16.84 21.36
C PRO A 262 11.81 -17.43 20.41
N ASP A 263 10.80 -16.66 19.98
CA ASP A 263 9.72 -17.15 19.13
C ASP A 263 10.24 -17.48 17.71
N PRO A 264 10.18 -18.76 17.26
CA PRO A 264 10.59 -19.14 15.92
C PRO A 264 9.52 -18.84 14.86
N ALA A 265 8.29 -18.49 15.26
CA ALA A 265 7.13 -18.36 14.39
C ALA A 265 6.84 -16.92 13.98
N ALA A 266 7.30 -15.91 14.73
CA ALA A 266 6.97 -14.52 14.45
C ALA A 266 8.11 -13.53 14.77
N PRO A 267 8.25 -12.46 13.96
CA PRO A 267 9.14 -11.36 14.28
C PRO A 267 8.54 -10.49 15.39
N HIS A 268 9.40 -9.94 16.24
CA HIS A 268 9.01 -9.07 17.35
C HIS A 268 9.93 -7.85 17.43
N ASN A 269 9.46 -6.81 18.12
CA ASN A 269 10.20 -5.62 18.48
C ASN A 269 9.68 -5.05 19.79
N VAL A 270 10.31 -3.96 20.23
CA VAL A 270 9.80 -3.08 21.26
C VAL A 270 9.46 -1.73 20.64
N ALA A 271 8.26 -1.25 20.92
CA ALA A 271 7.79 0.10 20.67
C ALA A 271 7.27 0.70 21.97
N ILE A 272 7.24 2.02 22.10
CA ILE A 272 6.76 2.73 23.29
C ILE A 272 5.73 3.75 22.83
N ARG A 273 4.52 3.66 23.38
CA ARG A 273 3.47 4.63 23.08
C ARG A 273 3.83 6.01 23.60
N GLY A 274 3.79 7.00 22.72
CA GLY A 274 4.26 8.35 23.04
C GLY A 274 5.72 8.40 23.48
N GLY A 275 6.55 7.44 23.02
CA GLY A 275 7.95 7.32 23.39
C GLY A 275 8.88 8.32 22.71
N ASN A 276 8.42 8.99 21.64
CA ASN A 276 9.17 10.07 21.00
C ASN A 276 8.90 11.43 21.67
N PRO A 277 9.83 12.38 21.57
CA PRO A 277 9.66 13.73 22.12
C PRO A 277 8.44 14.51 21.58
N ASP A 278 7.93 14.15 20.41
CA ASP A 278 6.74 14.72 19.76
C ASP A 278 5.43 14.05 20.20
N GLY A 279 5.49 13.10 21.13
CA GLY A 279 4.33 12.34 21.61
C GLY A 279 3.88 11.24 20.65
N THR A 280 4.59 11.01 19.54
CA THR A 280 4.36 9.84 18.69
C THR A 280 4.99 8.59 19.29
N ASP A 281 4.57 7.43 18.79
CA ASP A 281 5.14 6.17 19.22
C ASP A 281 6.59 6.04 18.74
N TRP A 282 7.48 5.71 19.66
CA TRP A 282 8.82 5.27 19.30
C TRP A 282 8.77 3.79 18.92
N ILE A 283 9.28 3.41 17.75
CA ILE A 283 9.18 2.04 17.24
C ILE A 283 10.58 1.51 16.90
N GLY A 284 11.03 0.47 17.60
CA GLY A 284 12.24 -0.26 17.23
C GLY A 284 12.02 -1.17 16.02
N GLU A 285 13.05 -1.39 15.21
CA GLU A 285 12.96 -2.24 14.02
C GLU A 285 12.60 -3.71 14.37
N PRO A 286 11.59 -4.33 13.73
CA PRO A 286 11.30 -5.75 13.88
C PRO A 286 12.51 -6.65 13.63
N ILE A 287 12.74 -7.59 14.56
CA ILE A 287 13.75 -8.64 14.40
C ILE A 287 13.27 -9.60 13.31
N ALA A 288 13.85 -9.47 12.11
CA ALA A 288 13.45 -10.25 10.94
C ALA A 288 13.84 -11.74 11.02
N ASP A 289 14.86 -12.10 11.81
CA ASP A 289 15.31 -13.49 11.99
C ASP A 289 14.69 -14.10 13.27
N PRO A 290 13.83 -15.12 13.16
CA PRO A 290 13.23 -15.78 14.32
C PRO A 290 14.30 -16.41 15.22
N SER A 291 14.09 -16.45 16.54
CA SER A 291 15.10 -16.95 17.50
C SER A 291 16.41 -16.14 17.57
N SER A 292 16.33 -14.81 17.42
CA SER A 292 17.48 -13.90 17.53
C SER A 292 17.24 -12.72 18.47
N SER A 293 18.28 -11.93 18.74
CA SER A 293 18.25 -10.80 19.67
C SER A 293 18.61 -9.49 18.98
N ALA A 294 18.01 -8.39 19.42
CA ALA A 294 18.34 -7.04 18.95
C ALA A 294 18.47 -6.05 20.10
N THR A 295 19.25 -5.00 19.86
CA THR A 295 19.40 -3.89 20.79
C THR A 295 18.79 -2.63 20.19
N TYR A 296 17.92 -1.97 20.94
CA TYR A 296 17.29 -0.72 20.53
C TYR A 296 17.69 0.42 21.44
N GLN A 297 17.86 1.61 20.86
CA GLN A 297 18.14 2.84 21.60
C GLN A 297 16.92 3.74 21.54
N ALA A 298 16.17 3.78 22.64
CA ALA A 298 15.03 4.66 22.81
C ALA A 298 15.46 6.02 23.39
N PRO A 299 14.73 7.10 23.08
CA PRO A 299 14.96 8.41 23.67
C PRO A 299 14.87 8.39 25.20
N ALA A 300 15.38 9.45 25.82
CA ALA A 300 15.12 9.71 27.24
C ALA A 300 13.63 10.03 27.44
N LEU A 301 13.00 9.39 28.42
CA LEU A 301 11.59 9.58 28.75
C LEU A 301 11.46 10.39 30.05
N ALA A 302 10.46 11.27 30.10
CA ALA A 302 10.09 11.96 31.34
C ALA A 302 9.50 10.95 32.35
N ALA A 303 9.57 11.26 33.65
CA ALA A 303 8.98 10.40 34.67
C ALA A 303 7.48 10.17 34.44
N GLY A 304 7.05 8.91 34.46
CA GLY A 304 5.70 8.50 34.13
C GLY A 304 5.58 7.00 33.89
N THR A 305 4.36 6.54 33.63
CA THR A 305 4.09 5.16 33.22
C THR A 305 3.72 5.15 31.74
N TYR A 306 4.45 4.38 30.96
CA TYR A 306 4.27 4.24 29.52
C TYR A 306 3.84 2.80 29.20
N GLU A 307 3.10 2.63 28.10
CA GLU A 307 2.85 1.31 27.52
C GLU A 307 3.94 1.04 26.48
N PHE A 308 4.66 -0.07 26.64
CA PHE A 308 5.49 -0.59 25.57
C PHE A 308 4.78 -1.77 24.90
N TYR A 309 4.98 -1.95 23.60
CA TYR A 309 4.23 -2.93 22.82
C TYR A 309 5.05 -3.48 21.66
N CYS A 310 4.56 -4.54 21.02
CA CYS A 310 5.12 -5.04 19.76
C CYS A 310 4.35 -4.43 18.59
N SER A 311 5.02 -3.70 17.68
CA SER A 311 4.34 -3.09 16.52
C SER A 311 3.87 -4.12 15.49
N VAL A 312 4.45 -5.32 15.48
CA VAL A 312 3.99 -6.45 14.68
C VAL A 312 2.73 -7.08 15.28
N HIS A 313 2.61 -7.08 16.61
CA HIS A 313 1.48 -7.67 17.35
C HIS A 313 0.90 -6.65 18.34
N PRO A 314 0.02 -5.73 17.93
CA PRO A 314 -0.40 -4.59 18.76
C PRO A 314 -1.10 -4.95 20.09
N ASN A 315 -1.55 -6.20 20.25
CA ASN A 315 -2.15 -6.69 21.49
C ASN A 315 -1.10 -7.19 22.51
N MET A 316 0.16 -7.32 22.10
CA MET A 316 1.28 -7.68 22.95
C MET A 316 1.85 -6.40 23.57
N VAL A 317 1.50 -6.18 24.83
CA VAL A 317 1.80 -4.95 25.57
C VAL A 317 2.47 -5.27 26.92
N GLY A 318 3.21 -4.30 27.44
CA GLY A 318 3.79 -4.31 28.77
C GLY A 318 3.84 -2.89 29.34
N THR A 319 4.24 -2.77 30.60
CA THR A 319 4.31 -1.50 31.32
C THR A 319 5.76 -1.06 31.51
N LEU A 320 6.09 0.16 31.12
CA LEU A 320 7.38 0.80 31.39
C LEU A 320 7.19 1.91 32.41
N ASN A 321 7.68 1.70 33.62
CA ASN A 321 7.72 2.71 34.67
C ASN A 321 9.03 3.50 34.57
N VAL A 322 8.91 4.80 34.36
CA VAL A 322 10.03 5.73 34.25
C VAL A 322 10.01 6.62 35.48
N GLY A 323 11.06 6.55 36.31
CA GLY A 323 11.08 7.23 37.61
C GLY A 323 12.46 7.22 38.27
N ASN A 324 12.52 7.68 39.52
CA ASN A 324 13.73 7.60 40.35
C ASN A 324 13.66 6.43 41.33
#